data_AF-A0A8B8F269-F1
#
_entry.id   AF-A0A8B8F269-F1
#
_cell.length_a   1.000
_cell.length_b   1.000
_cell.length_c   1.000
_cell.angle_alpha   90.00
_cell.angle_beta   90.00
_cell.angle_gamma   90.00
#
_symmetry.space_group_name_H-M   'P 1'
#
loop_
_entity.id
_entity.type
_entity.pdbx_description
1 polymer ?
#
loop_
_entity_poly.entity_id
_entity_poly.type
_entity_poly.pdbx_seq_one_letter_code
_entity_poly.pdbx_strand_id
1 'polypeptide(L)'
;MNLKIFSNILRSSESLMKKSLRHGICMQQIYRSWKNDAHPPPLDISNLQTMEDIKLKLFNIMGLSGKYENEDRKWLSEYLPKDQSELPARSMNPDKDLIISGQVTHVGKTSMEVTLWLEQLNDGKFERITRAHFVFVARDPTNTSSVMVNHLEPVGEREKNLMILSAKKNEDRKRARQNSILNKMPTPEEQSLIYETFMKTVDGKEPMIGNKVLPASSVWMDDTEIETNILCHPEDRNLHNTVFGGYLMRVATELAFLVASVHSKTRVKSQAINSITFRKPVPIGSKLKLIGKICYTSGRVMIVEIIAKVDEIESKKSLTSNSFYHVFVAPNNVDAVLPQNYHDSMLYIDGRRRYLDFIAHLENGQL
;
A
#
# COMPACT_ATOMS: atom_id res chain seq x y z
N MET A 1 59.78 -16.83 -27.74
CA MET A 1 58.75 -17.87 -27.52
C MET A 1 57.53 -17.18 -26.90
N ASN A 2 56.32 -17.60 -27.24
CA ASN A 2 55.06 -17.26 -26.54
C ASN A 2 54.44 -15.86 -26.78
N LEU A 3 53.31 -15.85 -27.53
CA LEU A 3 52.22 -14.84 -27.53
C LEU A 3 51.12 -15.18 -28.56
N LYS A 4 51.43 -16.00 -29.58
CA LYS A 4 50.48 -16.46 -30.63
C LYS A 4 49.33 -17.35 -30.12
N ILE A 5 49.40 -17.87 -28.89
CA ILE A 5 48.34 -18.70 -28.33
C ILE A 5 47.25 -17.81 -27.69
N PHE A 6 47.62 -16.67 -27.08
CA PHE A 6 46.68 -15.72 -26.49
C PHE A 6 45.95 -14.85 -27.53
N SER A 7 46.58 -14.57 -28.68
CA SER A 7 45.95 -13.80 -29.77
C SER A 7 44.78 -14.53 -30.45
N ASN A 8 44.71 -15.86 -30.34
CA ASN A 8 43.64 -16.63 -30.97
C ASN A 8 42.38 -16.77 -30.07
N ILE A 9 42.51 -16.59 -28.75
CA ILE A 9 41.36 -16.64 -27.83
C ILE A 9 40.60 -15.30 -27.83
N LEU A 10 41.30 -14.16 -27.87
CA LEU A 10 40.67 -12.83 -27.94
C LEU A 10 39.96 -12.56 -29.28
N ARG A 11 40.36 -13.23 -30.37
CA ARG A 11 39.66 -13.13 -31.67
C ARG A 11 38.35 -13.93 -31.71
N SER A 12 38.17 -14.93 -30.84
CA SER A 12 36.90 -15.68 -30.80
C SER A 12 35.80 -14.92 -30.05
N SER A 13 36.15 -14.05 -29.09
CA SER A 13 35.19 -13.23 -28.33
C SER A 13 34.68 -12.00 -29.10
N GLU A 14 35.49 -11.41 -29.99
CA GLU A 14 35.03 -10.36 -30.92
C GLU A 14 33.97 -10.86 -31.90
N SER A 15 34.03 -12.14 -32.29
CA SER A 15 33.04 -12.77 -33.19
C SER A 15 31.66 -12.93 -32.52
N LEU A 16 31.65 -13.22 -31.21
CA LEU A 16 30.43 -13.36 -30.41
C LEU A 16 29.78 -12.00 -30.10
N MET A 17 30.57 -10.97 -29.78
CA MET A 17 30.07 -9.61 -29.54
C MET A 17 29.52 -8.94 -30.80
N LYS A 18 30.08 -9.22 -31.99
CA LYS A 18 29.55 -8.72 -33.27
C LYS A 18 28.21 -9.33 -33.68
N LYS A 19 27.82 -10.50 -33.16
CA LYS A 19 26.50 -11.11 -33.43
C LYS A 19 25.36 -10.46 -32.64
N SER A 20 25.63 -9.84 -31.49
CA SER A 20 24.61 -9.14 -30.68
C SER A 20 24.38 -7.67 -31.10
N LEU A 21 25.14 -7.17 -32.08
CA LEU A 21 25.10 -5.77 -32.53
C LEU A 21 24.04 -5.47 -33.61
N ARG A 22 23.16 -6.42 -33.94
CA ARG A 22 21.98 -6.14 -34.77
C ARG A 22 20.77 -5.92 -33.86
N HIS A 23 20.34 -4.66 -33.78
CA HIS A 23 19.11 -4.12 -33.15
C HIS A 23 19.26 -3.65 -31.69
N GLY A 24 19.63 -2.37 -31.52
CA GLY A 24 19.57 -1.72 -30.21
C GLY A 24 20.04 -0.27 -30.20
N ILE A 25 19.22 0.63 -30.74
CA ILE A 25 19.43 2.10 -30.78
C ILE A 25 19.36 2.75 -29.37
N CYS A 26 18.97 2.00 -28.34
CA CYS A 26 18.69 2.56 -27.01
C CYS A 26 19.95 2.83 -26.13
N MET A 27 21.10 2.21 -26.42
CA MET A 27 22.30 2.37 -25.56
C MET A 27 23.21 3.56 -25.91
N GLN A 28 23.05 4.19 -27.08
CA GLN A 28 23.93 5.30 -27.49
C GLN A 28 23.61 6.64 -26.82
N GLN A 29 22.35 6.90 -26.43
CA GLN A 29 22.00 8.15 -25.75
C GLN A 29 22.42 8.15 -24.27
N ILE A 30 22.29 7.01 -23.58
CA ILE A 30 22.73 6.86 -22.19
C ILE A 30 24.27 6.95 -22.11
N TYR A 31 24.98 6.29 -23.04
CA TYR A 31 26.44 6.33 -23.08
C TYR A 31 27.00 7.72 -23.47
N ARG A 32 26.34 8.46 -24.37
CA ARG A 32 26.77 9.83 -24.72
C ARG A 32 26.50 10.86 -23.63
N SER A 33 25.40 10.72 -22.88
CA SER A 33 25.12 11.55 -21.70
C SER A 33 26.16 11.30 -20.60
N TRP A 34 26.48 10.03 -20.35
CA TRP A 34 27.46 9.64 -19.33
C TRP A 34 28.90 10.03 -19.68
N LYS A 35 29.27 10.10 -20.97
CA LYS A 35 30.63 10.47 -21.41
C LYS A 35 30.88 11.98 -21.49
N ASN A 36 29.84 12.79 -21.67
CA ASN A 36 30.00 14.24 -21.81
C ASN A 36 29.99 14.98 -20.47
N ASP A 37 29.35 14.42 -19.43
CA ASP A 37 29.31 15.00 -18.07
C ASP A 37 30.35 14.42 -17.10
N ALA A 38 31.18 13.48 -17.56
CA ALA A 38 32.27 12.93 -16.77
C ALA A 38 33.52 13.82 -16.89
N HIS A 39 33.60 14.88 -16.08
CA HIS A 39 34.92 15.39 -15.69
C HIS A 39 35.71 14.23 -15.06
N PRO A 40 36.97 13.97 -15.47
CA PRO A 40 37.80 13.02 -14.74
C PRO A 40 37.89 13.48 -13.28
N PRO A 41 37.79 12.57 -12.30
CA PRO A 41 37.93 12.96 -10.90
C PRO A 41 39.32 13.60 -10.71
N PRO A 42 39.43 14.69 -9.93
CA PRO A 42 40.72 15.32 -9.70
C PRO A 42 41.70 14.28 -9.11
N LEU A 43 42.87 14.18 -9.74
CA LEU A 43 43.93 13.20 -9.46
C LEU A 43 44.65 13.39 -8.11
N ASP A 44 44.07 14.17 -7.19
CA ASP A 44 44.69 14.46 -5.90
C ASP A 44 43.93 13.75 -4.76
N ILE A 45 44.26 12.47 -4.59
CA ILE A 45 43.70 11.59 -3.55
C ILE A 45 44.21 11.98 -2.15
N SER A 46 45.17 12.92 -2.05
CA SER A 46 45.80 13.35 -0.79
C SER A 46 44.88 14.14 0.15
N ASN A 47 43.73 14.64 -0.34
CA ASN A 47 42.79 15.49 0.40
C ASN A 47 41.37 14.92 0.52
N LEU A 48 41.15 13.65 0.17
CA LEU A 48 39.84 13.02 0.36
C LEU A 48 39.62 12.73 1.84
N GLN A 49 38.71 13.48 2.46
CA GLN A 49 38.29 13.25 3.84
C GLN A 49 37.77 11.81 3.97
N THR A 50 38.35 11.06 4.89
CA THR A 50 37.86 9.72 5.19
C THR A 50 36.46 9.79 5.79
N MET A 51 35.75 8.67 5.78
CA MET A 51 34.40 8.62 6.34
C MET A 51 34.40 8.84 7.87
N GLU A 52 35.54 8.64 8.52
CA GLU A 52 35.77 9.02 9.92
C GLU A 52 35.92 10.54 10.08
N ASP A 53 36.65 11.22 9.19
CA ASP A 53 36.81 12.68 9.22
C ASP A 53 35.48 13.41 9.02
N ILE A 54 34.62 12.89 8.13
CA ILE A 54 33.28 13.43 7.89
C ILE A 54 32.39 13.25 9.11
N LYS A 55 32.44 12.06 9.74
CA LYS A 55 31.73 11.80 11.00
C LYS A 55 32.17 12.75 12.10
N LEU A 56 33.48 12.92 12.30
CA LEU A 56 34.04 13.81 13.33
C LEU A 56 33.66 15.27 13.11
N LYS A 57 33.70 15.75 11.86
CA LYS A 57 33.21 17.10 11.53
C LYS A 57 31.72 17.26 11.85
N LEU A 58 30.89 16.29 11.49
CA LEU A 58 29.46 16.31 11.78
C LEU A 58 29.18 16.31 13.29
N PHE A 59 29.91 15.49 14.07
CA PHE A 59 29.81 15.49 15.53
C PHE A 59 30.15 16.85 16.14
N ASN A 60 31.23 17.48 15.67
CA ASN A 60 31.63 18.81 16.12
C ASN A 60 30.62 19.90 15.74
N ILE A 61 30.07 19.87 14.52
CA ILE A 61 29.03 20.82 14.07
C ILE A 61 27.75 20.66 14.91
N MET A 62 27.40 19.42 15.27
CA MET A 62 26.21 19.13 16.08
C MET A 62 26.44 19.30 17.59
N GLY A 63 27.64 19.71 18.03
CA GLY A 63 27.95 19.91 19.46
C GLY A 63 27.97 18.63 20.29
N LEU A 64 28.08 17.46 19.64
CA LEU A 64 28.07 16.16 20.29
C LEU A 64 29.52 15.72 20.57
N SER A 65 29.95 15.86 21.82
CA SER A 65 31.28 15.42 22.28
C SER A 65 31.19 14.04 22.95
N GLY A 66 31.05 12.99 22.16
CA GLY A 66 31.01 11.64 22.69
C GLY A 66 30.87 10.60 21.60
N LYS A 67 31.55 9.45 21.77
CA LYS A 67 31.27 8.26 20.97
C LYS A 67 29.77 7.97 21.09
N TYR A 68 29.13 7.57 19.99
CA TYR A 68 27.82 6.91 20.07
C TYR A 68 28.01 5.66 20.92
N GLU A 69 27.70 5.72 22.21
CA GLU A 69 27.75 4.55 23.08
C GLU A 69 26.62 3.62 22.63
N ASN A 70 26.97 2.38 22.30
CA ASN A 70 26.00 1.34 21.95
C ASN A 70 25.07 0.97 23.13
N GLU A 71 25.24 1.60 24.30
CA GLU A 71 24.49 1.30 25.52
C GLU A 71 23.03 1.74 25.43
N ASP A 72 22.71 2.78 24.65
CA ASP A 72 21.35 3.35 24.54
C ASP A 72 20.35 2.52 23.73
N ARG A 73 20.73 1.32 23.26
CA ARG A 73 19.84 0.42 22.51
C ARG A 73 19.51 -0.89 23.25
N LYS A 74 20.06 -1.12 24.45
CA LYS A 74 19.75 -2.32 25.23
C LYS A 74 18.27 -2.43 25.55
N TRP A 75 17.61 -1.31 25.87
CA TRP A 75 16.17 -1.30 26.16
C TRP A 75 15.32 -1.68 24.94
N LEU A 76 15.75 -1.34 23.71
CA LEU A 76 15.04 -1.72 22.49
C LEU A 76 14.98 -3.24 22.29
N SER A 77 16.02 -3.96 22.76
CA SER A 77 16.07 -5.43 22.70
C SER A 77 15.08 -6.12 23.66
N GLU A 78 14.54 -5.39 24.65
CA GLU A 78 13.50 -5.89 25.55
C GLU A 78 12.13 -5.94 24.88
N TYR A 79 11.88 -5.01 23.94
CA TYR A 79 10.62 -4.91 23.18
C TYR A 79 10.67 -5.60 21.82
N LEU A 80 11.85 -6.04 21.38
CA LEU A 80 12.02 -6.82 20.16
C LEU A 80 11.65 -8.28 20.43
N PRO A 81 10.79 -8.90 19.59
CA PRO A 81 10.49 -10.32 19.68
C PRO A 81 11.78 -11.13 19.60
N LYS A 82 12.02 -11.98 20.60
CA LYS A 82 13.25 -12.77 20.73
C LYS A 82 13.21 -14.04 19.89
N ASP A 83 12.00 -14.52 19.60
CA ASP A 83 11.76 -15.73 18.79
C ASP A 83 10.59 -15.56 17.81
N GLN A 84 10.63 -16.32 16.71
CA GLN A 84 9.59 -16.33 15.67
C GLN A 84 8.24 -16.85 16.19
N SER A 85 8.22 -17.57 17.31
CA SER A 85 7.03 -18.05 18.04
C SER A 85 6.30 -16.93 18.80
N GLU A 86 7.01 -15.87 19.20
CA GLU A 86 6.42 -14.67 19.82
C GLU A 86 5.69 -13.80 18.77
N LEU A 87 5.97 -14.05 17.49
CA LEU A 87 5.31 -13.43 16.37
C LEU A 87 4.14 -14.31 15.90
N PRO A 88 2.93 -13.75 15.68
CA PRO A 88 1.83 -14.51 15.12
C PRO A 88 2.24 -15.22 13.83
N ALA A 89 1.80 -16.48 13.70
CA ALA A 89 2.09 -17.34 12.55
C ALA A 89 1.89 -16.56 11.23
N ARG A 90 2.96 -16.53 10.43
CA ARG A 90 2.95 -15.90 9.10
C ARG A 90 2.08 -16.76 8.18
N SER A 91 1.18 -16.14 7.41
CA SER A 91 0.40 -16.87 6.39
C SER A 91 1.25 -17.25 5.17
N MET A 92 2.42 -16.62 5.02
CA MET A 92 3.35 -16.82 3.91
C MET A 92 4.76 -17.02 4.45
N ASN A 93 5.46 -18.02 3.92
CA ASN A 93 6.85 -18.30 4.28
C ASN A 93 7.82 -17.46 3.41
N PRO A 94 8.78 -16.70 3.98
CA PRO A 94 9.70 -15.88 3.19
C PRO A 94 10.63 -16.68 2.27
N ASP A 95 10.89 -17.94 2.59
CA ASP A 95 11.91 -18.76 1.92
C ASP A 95 11.34 -19.69 0.85
N LYS A 96 10.08 -19.50 0.47
CA LYS A 96 9.38 -20.35 -0.50
C LYS A 96 8.99 -19.57 -1.73
N ASP A 97 9.06 -20.24 -2.88
CA ASP A 97 8.71 -19.67 -4.17
C ASP A 97 7.23 -19.29 -4.24
N LEU A 98 6.97 -18.18 -4.94
CA LEU A 98 5.65 -17.65 -5.20
C LEU A 98 5.38 -17.64 -6.70
N ILE A 99 4.17 -18.02 -7.10
CA ILE A 99 3.65 -17.83 -8.45
C ILE A 99 2.51 -16.84 -8.41
N ILE A 100 2.60 -15.82 -9.26
CA ILE A 100 1.51 -14.89 -9.55
C ILE A 100 0.99 -15.22 -10.93
N SER A 101 -0.26 -15.68 -11.00
CA SER A 101 -0.96 -15.93 -12.26
C SER A 101 -2.14 -14.97 -12.41
N GLY A 102 -2.46 -14.60 -13.64
CA GLY A 102 -3.51 -13.62 -13.92
C GLY A 102 -4.34 -13.99 -15.14
N GLN A 103 -5.65 -13.74 -15.06
CA GLN A 103 -6.58 -13.92 -16.17
C GLN A 103 -7.50 -12.70 -16.30
N VAL A 104 -7.69 -12.21 -17.53
CA VAL A 104 -8.74 -11.24 -17.84
C VAL A 104 -10.09 -11.95 -17.75
N THR A 105 -10.95 -11.54 -16.83
CA THR A 105 -12.24 -12.21 -16.57
C THR A 105 -13.44 -11.44 -17.12
N HIS A 106 -13.30 -10.14 -17.34
CA HIS A 106 -14.35 -9.31 -17.94
C HIS A 106 -13.75 -8.10 -18.64
N VAL A 107 -14.33 -7.73 -19.78
CA VAL A 107 -13.96 -6.51 -20.52
C VAL A 107 -15.19 -5.64 -20.69
N GLY A 108 -15.10 -4.41 -20.19
CA GLY A 108 -16.08 -3.35 -20.40
C GLY A 108 -15.81 -2.57 -21.69
N LYS A 109 -16.22 -1.31 -21.75
CA LYS A 109 -15.97 -0.46 -22.93
C LYS A 109 -14.48 -0.06 -23.04
N THR A 110 -13.92 0.43 -21.94
CA THR A 110 -12.54 0.94 -21.86
C THR A 110 -11.74 0.33 -20.72
N SER A 111 -12.34 -0.64 -20.00
CA SER A 111 -11.78 -1.21 -18.79
C SER A 111 -11.73 -2.73 -18.86
N MET A 112 -10.75 -3.33 -18.19
CA MET A 112 -10.59 -4.77 -18.07
C MET A 112 -10.51 -5.16 -16.60
N GLU A 113 -11.27 -6.16 -16.20
CA GLU A 113 -11.10 -6.83 -14.92
C GLU A 113 -10.12 -7.99 -15.07
N VAL A 114 -9.07 -7.95 -14.25
CA VAL A 114 -8.03 -8.97 -14.18
C VAL A 114 -8.10 -9.61 -12.80
N THR A 115 -8.35 -10.91 -12.78
CA THR A 115 -8.24 -11.70 -11.56
C THR A 115 -6.82 -12.24 -11.45
N LEU A 116 -6.16 -11.96 -10.32
CA LEU A 116 -4.85 -12.48 -9.99
C LEU A 116 -4.96 -13.52 -8.88
N TRP A 117 -4.16 -14.57 -8.99
CA TRP A 117 -3.95 -15.57 -7.95
C TRP A 117 -2.49 -15.55 -7.53
N LEU A 118 -2.27 -15.54 -6.22
CA LEU A 118 -0.96 -15.74 -5.61
C LEU A 118 -0.94 -17.12 -4.96
N GLU A 119 0.00 -17.95 -5.39
CA GLU A 119 0.18 -19.32 -4.91
C GLU A 119 1.62 -19.49 -4.41
N GLN A 120 1.80 -20.26 -3.34
CA GLN A 120 3.10 -20.52 -2.71
C GLN A 120 3.44 -22.01 -2.79
N LEU A 121 4.69 -22.32 -3.09
CA LEU A 121 5.17 -23.70 -3.15
C LEU A 121 5.43 -24.25 -1.73
N ASN A 122 4.52 -25.08 -1.24
CA ASN A 122 4.63 -25.79 0.03
C ASN A 122 4.67 -27.30 -0.24
N ASP A 123 5.71 -27.97 0.25
CA ASP A 123 5.90 -29.43 0.15
C ASP A 123 5.66 -30.00 -1.26
N GLY A 124 6.14 -29.29 -2.28
CA GLY A 124 6.04 -29.67 -3.69
C GLY A 124 4.69 -29.39 -4.35
N LYS A 125 3.75 -28.73 -3.65
CA LYS A 125 2.44 -28.32 -4.18
C LYS A 125 2.25 -26.81 -4.07
N PHE A 126 1.59 -26.24 -5.07
CA PHE A 126 1.18 -24.84 -5.02
C PHE A 126 -0.11 -24.69 -4.22
N GLU A 127 -0.02 -23.97 -3.11
CA GLU A 127 -1.16 -23.64 -2.25
C GLU A 127 -1.57 -22.19 -2.47
N ARG A 128 -2.87 -21.94 -2.56
CA ARG A 128 -3.39 -20.61 -2.85
C ARG A 128 -3.36 -19.74 -1.59
N ILE A 129 -2.63 -18.62 -1.68
CA ILE A 129 -2.46 -17.66 -0.59
C ILE A 129 -3.52 -16.56 -0.66
N THR A 130 -3.69 -15.96 -1.83
CA THR A 130 -4.68 -14.88 -2.00
C THR A 130 -5.16 -14.77 -3.44
N ARG A 131 -6.32 -14.14 -3.60
CA ARG A 131 -6.92 -13.79 -4.88
C ARG A 131 -7.25 -12.31 -4.86
N ALA A 132 -6.88 -11.60 -5.93
CA ALA A 132 -7.14 -10.18 -6.07
C ALA A 132 -7.84 -9.88 -7.39
N HIS A 133 -8.70 -8.85 -7.38
CA HIS A 133 -9.39 -8.37 -8.58
C HIS A 133 -8.96 -6.94 -8.86
N PHE A 134 -8.35 -6.73 -10.01
CA PHE A 134 -7.91 -5.40 -10.46
C PHE A 134 -8.76 -4.95 -11.64
N VAL A 135 -9.15 -3.69 -11.63
CA VAL A 135 -9.78 -3.05 -12.80
C VAL A 135 -8.77 -2.09 -13.41
N PHE A 136 -8.34 -2.40 -14.63
CA PHE A 136 -7.48 -1.54 -15.43
C PHE A 136 -8.34 -0.75 -16.42
N VAL A 137 -7.91 0.46 -16.75
CA VAL A 137 -8.53 1.29 -17.79
C VAL A 137 -7.48 1.52 -18.88
N ALA A 138 -7.82 1.17 -20.12
CA ALA A 138 -6.96 1.43 -21.26
C ALA A 138 -6.90 2.94 -21.53
N ARG A 139 -5.68 3.45 -21.73
CA ARG A 139 -5.38 4.85 -21.99
C ARG A 139 -4.73 4.99 -23.35
N ASP A 140 -4.91 6.15 -23.97
CA ASP A 140 -4.16 6.53 -25.17
C ASP A 140 -2.66 6.70 -24.85
N PRO A 141 -1.76 6.69 -25.86
CA PRO A 141 -0.32 6.86 -25.63
C PRO A 141 0.05 8.17 -24.92
N THR A 142 -0.78 9.20 -25.07
CA THR A 142 -0.66 10.50 -24.41
C THR A 142 -1.23 10.55 -22.99
N ASN A 143 -1.86 9.47 -22.51
CA ASN A 143 -2.54 9.33 -21.22
C ASN A 143 -3.59 10.44 -20.93
N THR A 144 -4.20 10.98 -21.99
CA THR A 144 -5.22 12.02 -21.95
C THR A 144 -6.63 11.45 -21.90
N SER A 145 -6.90 10.35 -22.59
CA SER A 145 -8.25 9.80 -22.75
C SER A 145 -8.28 8.29 -22.62
N SER A 146 -9.46 7.75 -22.30
CA SER A 146 -9.66 6.30 -22.24
C SER A 146 -9.91 5.73 -23.63
N VAL A 147 -9.30 4.58 -23.95
CA VAL A 147 -9.42 3.91 -25.26
C VAL A 147 -10.26 2.65 -25.15
N MET A 148 -10.96 2.30 -26.23
CA MET A 148 -11.76 1.08 -26.31
C MET A 148 -10.88 -0.16 -26.22
N VAL A 149 -11.37 -1.19 -25.54
CA VAL A 149 -10.70 -2.48 -25.43
C VAL A 149 -11.49 -3.53 -26.20
N ASN A 150 -10.79 -4.46 -26.85
CA ASN A 150 -11.40 -5.60 -27.53
C ASN A 150 -12.22 -6.45 -26.56
N HIS A 151 -13.40 -6.87 -27.00
CA HIS A 151 -14.26 -7.74 -26.20
C HIS A 151 -13.64 -9.12 -26.01
N LEU A 152 -13.94 -9.74 -24.87
CA LEU A 152 -13.55 -11.11 -24.56
C LEU A 152 -14.67 -12.07 -24.96
N GLU A 153 -14.36 -13.02 -25.84
CA GLU A 153 -15.26 -14.12 -26.18
C GLU A 153 -14.94 -15.32 -25.29
N PRO A 154 -15.86 -15.76 -24.40
CA PRO A 154 -15.59 -16.87 -23.50
C PRO A 154 -15.61 -18.21 -24.25
N VAL A 155 -14.56 -19.02 -24.06
CA VAL A 155 -14.47 -20.36 -24.63
C VAL A 155 -14.87 -21.41 -23.58
N GLY A 156 -15.92 -22.18 -23.88
CA GLY A 156 -16.43 -23.22 -23.00
C GLY A 156 -17.25 -22.70 -21.81
N GLU A 157 -17.75 -23.62 -20.99
CA GLU A 157 -18.66 -23.31 -19.87
C GLU A 157 -17.96 -22.57 -18.72
N ARG A 158 -16.70 -22.94 -18.43
CA ARG A 158 -15.91 -22.32 -17.36
C ARG A 158 -15.78 -20.81 -17.55
N GLU A 159 -15.42 -20.37 -18.75
CA GLU A 159 -15.22 -18.95 -19.03
C GLU A 159 -16.54 -18.18 -19.11
N LYS A 160 -17.61 -18.81 -19.62
CA LYS A 160 -18.96 -18.24 -19.58
C LYS A 160 -19.41 -17.96 -18.15
N ASN A 161 -19.21 -18.92 -17.25
CA ASN A 161 -19.54 -18.75 -15.83
C ASN A 161 -18.71 -17.64 -15.17
N LEU A 162 -17.40 -17.58 -15.46
CA LEU A 162 -16.53 -16.50 -14.96
C LEU A 162 -16.97 -15.12 -15.47
N MET A 163 -17.40 -15.03 -16.73
CA MET A 163 -17.89 -13.79 -17.32
C MET A 163 -19.19 -13.32 -16.65
N ILE A 164 -20.13 -14.23 -16.36
CA ILE A 164 -21.38 -13.94 -15.64
C ILE A 164 -21.08 -13.45 -14.21
N LEU A 165 -20.20 -14.16 -13.50
CA LEU A 165 -19.80 -13.77 -12.14
C LEU A 165 -19.13 -12.40 -12.10
N SER A 166 -18.26 -12.11 -13.07
CA SER A 166 -17.55 -10.83 -13.16
C SER A 166 -18.50 -9.69 -13.56
N ALA A 167 -19.50 -9.94 -14.40
CA ALA A 167 -20.54 -8.97 -14.72
C ALA A 167 -21.35 -8.60 -13.46
N LYS A 168 -21.76 -9.60 -12.67
CA LYS A 168 -22.43 -9.38 -11.37
C LYS A 168 -21.57 -8.56 -10.41
N LYS A 169 -20.29 -8.90 -10.25
CA LYS A 169 -19.34 -8.10 -9.43
C LYS A 169 -19.26 -6.64 -9.88
N ASN A 170 -19.27 -6.41 -11.20
CA ASN A 170 -19.25 -5.06 -11.73
C ASN A 170 -20.52 -4.27 -11.40
N GLU A 171 -21.69 -4.91 -11.46
CA GLU A 171 -22.96 -4.33 -11.01
C GLU A 171 -22.95 -4.05 -9.50
N ASP A 172 -22.46 -4.98 -8.69
CA ASP A 172 -22.34 -4.83 -7.25
C ASP A 172 -21.41 -3.66 -6.89
N ARG A 173 -20.29 -3.48 -7.60
CA ARG A 173 -19.42 -2.29 -7.46
C ARG A 173 -20.14 -0.98 -7.79
N LYS A 174 -20.94 -0.97 -8.87
CA LYS A 174 -21.74 0.22 -9.25
C LYS A 174 -22.79 0.54 -8.18
N ARG A 175 -23.47 -0.49 -7.68
CA ARG A 175 -24.47 -0.38 -6.60
C ARG A 175 -23.83 0.11 -5.31
N ALA A 176 -22.68 -0.44 -4.91
CA ALA A 176 -21.93 0.00 -3.73
C ALA A 176 -21.52 1.47 -3.83
N ARG A 177 -21.09 1.93 -5.02
CA ARG A 177 -20.79 3.34 -5.27
C ARG A 177 -22.01 4.23 -5.11
N GLN A 178 -23.18 3.82 -5.63
CA GLN A 178 -24.44 4.56 -5.48
C GLN A 178 -24.93 4.57 -4.03
N ASN A 179 -24.72 3.47 -3.30
CA ASN A 179 -25.09 3.32 -1.90
C ASN A 179 -24.05 3.88 -0.92
N SER A 180 -22.97 4.51 -1.41
CA SER A 180 -21.99 5.18 -0.57
C SER A 180 -22.67 6.20 0.33
N ILE A 181 -22.19 6.33 1.57
CA ILE A 181 -22.75 7.25 2.57
C ILE A 181 -22.76 8.71 2.09
N LEU A 182 -21.89 9.06 1.14
CA LEU A 182 -21.83 10.39 0.52
C LEU A 182 -22.95 10.64 -0.51
N ASN A 183 -23.54 9.58 -1.05
CA ASN A 183 -24.58 9.66 -2.09
C ASN A 183 -25.99 9.36 -1.53
N LYS A 184 -26.07 8.62 -0.43
CA LYS A 184 -27.32 8.18 0.19
C LYS A 184 -27.28 8.38 1.69
N MET A 185 -28.34 8.97 2.23
CA MET A 185 -28.52 9.18 3.67
C MET A 185 -28.45 7.84 4.44
N PRO A 186 -27.90 7.84 5.68
CA PRO A 186 -27.92 6.67 6.55
C PRO A 186 -29.35 6.17 6.80
N THR A 187 -29.51 4.85 6.95
CA THR A 187 -30.81 4.23 7.25
C THR A 187 -31.30 4.61 8.66
N PRO A 188 -32.60 4.47 8.98
CA PRO A 188 -33.10 4.73 10.33
C PRO A 188 -32.35 3.93 11.41
N GLU A 189 -31.98 2.69 11.12
CA GLU A 189 -31.18 1.84 12.02
C GLU A 189 -29.78 2.41 12.25
N GLU A 190 -29.12 2.92 11.21
CA GLU A 190 -27.81 3.57 11.32
C GLU A 190 -27.91 4.88 12.08
N GLN A 191 -28.99 5.64 11.92
CA GLN A 191 -29.24 6.86 12.68
C GLN A 191 -29.43 6.58 14.17
N SER A 192 -30.21 5.54 14.51
CA SER A 192 -30.34 5.08 15.90
C SER A 192 -28.99 4.67 16.47
N LEU A 193 -28.15 3.97 15.71
CA LEU A 193 -26.80 3.59 16.14
C LEU A 193 -25.91 4.80 16.44
N ILE A 194 -25.96 5.86 15.61
CA ILE A 194 -25.21 7.11 15.91
C ILE A 194 -25.68 7.67 17.25
N TYR A 195 -26.99 7.75 17.45
CA TYR A 195 -27.56 8.30 18.68
C TYR A 195 -27.18 7.46 19.90
N GLU A 196 -27.29 6.14 19.83
CA GLU A 196 -26.85 5.22 20.89
C GLU A 196 -25.35 5.37 21.20
N THR A 197 -24.53 5.50 20.16
CA THR A 197 -23.08 5.69 20.31
C THR A 197 -22.78 7.02 21.00
N PHE A 198 -23.49 8.09 20.63
CA PHE A 198 -23.40 9.39 21.29
C PHE A 198 -23.86 9.32 22.75
N MET A 199 -24.98 8.67 23.05
CA MET A 199 -25.48 8.50 24.42
C MET A 199 -24.50 7.76 25.33
N LYS A 200 -23.72 6.80 24.80
CA LYS A 200 -22.65 6.14 25.56
C LYS A 200 -21.53 7.09 25.99
N THR A 201 -21.35 8.21 25.28
CA THR A 201 -20.29 9.20 25.56
C THR A 201 -20.74 10.32 26.51
N VAL A 202 -22.03 10.39 26.85
CA VAL A 202 -22.54 11.40 27.78
C VAL A 202 -22.30 10.93 29.21
N ASP A 203 -21.81 11.82 30.07
CA ASP A 203 -21.66 11.52 31.49
C ASP A 203 -23.04 11.33 32.14
N GLY A 204 -23.25 10.17 32.77
CA GLY A 204 -24.47 9.88 33.52
C GLY A 204 -24.60 10.70 34.82
N LYS A 205 -23.50 11.24 35.35
CA LYS A 205 -23.50 12.06 36.57
C LYS A 205 -23.88 13.52 36.29
N GLU A 206 -23.37 14.06 35.19
CA GLU A 206 -23.65 15.41 34.73
C GLU A 206 -24.02 15.37 33.24
N PRO A 207 -25.31 15.18 32.90
CA PRO A 207 -25.75 15.02 31.52
C PRO A 207 -25.74 16.37 30.79
N MET A 208 -24.54 16.86 30.50
CA MET A 208 -24.29 18.03 29.67
C MET A 208 -23.81 17.57 28.30
N ILE A 209 -24.47 18.06 27.24
CA ILE A 209 -24.12 17.74 25.84
C ILE A 209 -22.65 18.07 25.50
N GLY A 210 -22.07 19.07 26.17
CA GLY A 210 -20.68 19.48 25.96
C GLY A 210 -19.64 18.57 26.62
N ASN A 211 -20.00 17.81 27.66
CA ASN A 211 -19.07 16.97 28.40
C ASN A 211 -19.09 15.54 27.84
N LYS A 212 -18.05 15.23 27.06
CA LYS A 212 -17.85 13.89 26.50
C LYS A 212 -16.93 13.09 27.41
N VAL A 213 -17.37 11.90 27.79
CA VAL A 213 -16.60 10.94 28.58
C VAL A 213 -16.43 9.66 27.78
N LEU A 214 -15.23 9.09 27.81
CA LEU A 214 -14.95 7.79 27.20
C LEU A 214 -15.43 6.66 28.13
N PRO A 215 -16.27 5.73 27.64
CA PRO A 215 -16.52 4.46 28.30
C PRO A 215 -15.24 3.65 28.56
N ALA A 216 -15.30 2.74 29.52
CA ALA A 216 -14.20 1.80 29.76
C ALA A 216 -13.89 0.97 28.51
N SER A 217 -12.59 0.75 28.22
CA SER A 217 -12.09 0.04 27.02
C SER A 217 -12.52 0.68 25.70
N SER A 218 -12.47 2.02 25.64
CA SER A 218 -12.73 2.77 24.41
C SER A 218 -11.70 3.88 24.21
N VAL A 219 -11.52 4.27 22.94
CA VAL A 219 -10.60 5.31 22.50
C VAL A 219 -11.33 6.19 21.48
N TRP A 220 -10.99 7.47 21.44
CA TRP A 220 -11.53 8.35 20.42
C TRP A 220 -10.94 8.03 19.05
N MET A 221 -11.77 8.18 18.02
CA MET A 221 -11.34 7.94 16.64
C MET A 221 -10.16 8.83 16.23
N ASP A 222 -10.15 10.10 16.63
CA ASP A 222 -9.08 11.04 16.32
C ASP A 222 -7.73 10.67 16.97
N ASP A 223 -7.76 10.04 18.14
CA ASP A 223 -6.54 9.61 18.84
C ASP A 223 -5.86 8.41 18.14
N THR A 224 -6.54 7.76 17.20
CA THR A 224 -5.98 6.65 16.38
C THR A 224 -5.29 7.12 15.11
N GLU A 225 -5.27 8.44 14.84
CA GLU A 225 -4.76 8.98 13.59
C GLU A 225 -3.21 8.93 13.54
N ILE A 226 -2.66 8.39 12.46
CA ILE A 226 -1.22 8.41 12.18
C ILE A 226 -0.98 8.92 10.77
N GLU A 227 -0.03 9.83 10.63
CA GLU A 227 0.34 10.45 9.37
C GLU A 227 1.75 10.05 8.92
N THR A 228 1.96 9.93 7.61
CA THR A 228 3.31 9.82 7.01
C THR A 228 3.39 10.67 5.75
N ASN A 229 4.53 11.33 5.55
CA ASN A 229 4.80 12.18 4.39
C ASN A 229 5.97 11.63 3.58
N ILE A 230 5.81 11.53 2.27
CA ILE A 230 6.78 10.93 1.35
C ILE A 230 6.97 11.85 0.14
N LEU A 231 8.24 12.03 -0.26
CA LEU A 231 8.58 12.67 -1.52
C LEU A 231 8.48 11.63 -2.64
N CYS A 232 7.72 11.92 -3.70
CA CYS A 232 7.54 10.99 -4.81
C CYS A 232 8.76 10.99 -5.73
N HIS A 233 9.61 9.97 -5.62
CA HIS A 233 10.85 9.87 -6.41
C HIS A 233 10.62 9.26 -7.80
N PRO A 234 11.49 9.58 -8.79
CA PRO A 234 11.38 9.01 -10.14
C PRO A 234 11.48 7.48 -10.23
N GLU A 235 12.08 6.82 -9.23
CA GLU A 235 12.16 5.35 -9.14
C GLU A 235 10.79 4.69 -8.91
N ASP A 236 9.85 5.41 -8.30
CA ASP A 236 8.51 4.91 -7.99
C ASP A 236 7.51 5.12 -9.14
N ARG A 237 7.97 5.56 -10.31
CA ARG A 237 7.10 5.93 -11.44
C ARG A 237 6.68 4.74 -12.30
N ASN A 238 5.48 4.84 -12.87
CA ASN A 238 5.03 4.01 -13.98
C ASN A 238 5.49 4.57 -15.34
N LEU A 239 5.19 3.85 -16.42
CA LEU A 239 5.49 4.26 -17.81
C LEU A 239 4.92 5.64 -18.17
N HIS A 240 3.87 6.10 -17.47
CA HIS A 240 3.20 7.37 -17.70
C HIS A 240 3.73 8.50 -16.79
N ASN A 241 4.92 8.36 -16.21
CA ASN A 241 5.56 9.37 -15.33
C ASN A 241 4.70 9.80 -14.13
N THR A 242 3.90 8.89 -13.60
CA THR A 242 3.14 9.08 -12.36
C THR A 242 3.50 7.96 -11.38
N VAL A 243 3.32 8.18 -10.08
CA VAL A 243 3.64 7.14 -9.09
C VAL A 243 2.86 5.86 -9.39
N PHE A 244 3.56 4.74 -9.35
CA PHE A 244 2.99 3.43 -9.59
C PHE A 244 1.97 3.07 -8.51
N GLY A 245 0.79 2.60 -8.93
CA GLY A 245 -0.31 2.27 -8.00
C GLY A 245 0.08 1.19 -6.98
N GLY A 246 0.92 0.22 -7.38
CA GLY A 246 1.40 -0.82 -6.45
C GLY A 246 2.33 -0.28 -5.36
N TYR A 247 3.11 0.76 -5.66
CA TYR A 247 3.92 1.45 -4.65
C TYR A 247 3.02 2.14 -3.62
N LEU A 248 2.00 2.88 -4.10
CA LEU A 248 1.02 3.53 -3.22
C LEU A 248 0.29 2.52 -2.33
N MET A 249 -0.10 1.36 -2.90
CA MET A 249 -0.72 0.27 -2.14
C MET A 249 0.19 -0.29 -1.06
N ARG A 250 1.47 -0.50 -1.36
CA ARG A 250 2.46 -0.99 -0.40
C ARG A 250 2.58 -0.03 0.78
N VAL A 251 2.89 1.24 0.51
CA VAL A 251 3.09 2.24 1.57
C VAL A 251 1.81 2.46 2.38
N ALA A 252 0.64 2.48 1.74
CA ALA A 252 -0.63 2.55 2.46
C ALA A 252 -0.84 1.35 3.38
N THR A 253 -0.49 0.13 2.92
CA THR A 253 -0.59 -1.09 3.74
C THR A 253 0.38 -1.05 4.93
N GLU A 254 1.60 -0.55 4.73
CA GLU A 254 2.59 -0.37 5.80
C GLU A 254 2.06 0.60 6.88
N LEU A 255 1.49 1.74 6.49
CA LEU A 255 0.87 2.69 7.41
C LEU A 255 -0.36 2.08 8.11
N ALA A 256 -1.22 1.37 7.38
CA ALA A 256 -2.41 0.76 7.96
C ALA A 256 -2.07 -0.32 9.00
N PHE A 257 -1.02 -1.11 8.73
CA PHE A 257 -0.48 -2.06 9.68
C PHE A 257 0.03 -1.37 10.95
N LEU A 258 0.70 -0.22 10.80
CA LEU A 258 1.21 0.55 11.92
C LEU A 258 0.06 1.10 12.78
N VAL A 259 -0.94 1.72 12.17
CA VAL A 259 -2.16 2.22 12.86
C VAL A 259 -2.84 1.11 13.66
N ALA A 260 -3.10 -0.04 13.03
CA ALA A 260 -3.73 -1.18 13.70
C ALA A 260 -2.87 -1.76 14.83
N SER A 261 -1.55 -1.84 14.64
CA SER A 261 -0.63 -2.39 15.64
C SER A 261 -0.49 -1.47 16.86
N VAL A 262 -0.45 -0.15 16.64
CA VAL A 262 -0.39 0.85 17.72
C VAL A 262 -1.68 0.81 18.55
N HIS A 263 -2.85 0.76 17.91
CA HIS A 263 -4.14 0.70 18.62
C HIS A 263 -4.31 -0.59 19.41
N SER A 264 -4.00 -1.73 18.80
CA SER A 264 -4.13 -3.04 19.46
C SER A 264 -2.98 -3.38 20.40
N LYS A 265 -1.93 -2.54 20.46
CA LYS A 265 -0.69 -2.75 21.23
C LYS A 265 -0.07 -4.13 21.03
N THR A 266 -0.32 -4.73 19.86
CA THR A 266 0.08 -6.10 19.51
C THR A 266 0.32 -6.20 18.02
N ARG A 267 0.98 -7.27 17.59
CA ARG A 267 1.14 -7.54 16.16
C ARG A 267 -0.16 -8.06 15.57
N VAL A 268 -0.71 -7.31 14.62
CA VAL A 268 -1.96 -7.67 13.93
C VAL A 268 -1.71 -8.56 12.71
N LYS A 269 -2.74 -9.30 12.30
CA LYS A 269 -2.77 -10.00 11.02
C LYS A 269 -3.62 -9.23 10.01
N SER A 270 -3.07 -8.96 8.83
CA SER A 270 -3.87 -8.44 7.72
C SER A 270 -4.74 -9.57 7.17
N GLN A 271 -6.05 -9.38 7.19
CA GLN A 271 -7.01 -10.41 6.79
C GLN A 271 -7.61 -10.14 5.42
N ALA A 272 -7.87 -8.87 5.10
CA ALA A 272 -8.39 -8.47 3.79
C ALA A 272 -8.05 -7.01 3.48
N ILE A 273 -8.07 -6.67 2.20
CA ILE A 273 -8.11 -5.30 1.71
C ILE A 273 -9.48 -5.13 1.06
N ASN A 274 -10.37 -4.34 1.68
CA ASN A 274 -11.76 -4.26 1.24
C ASN A 274 -11.90 -3.55 -0.10
N SER A 275 -11.42 -2.31 -0.18
CA SER A 275 -11.50 -1.53 -1.42
C SER A 275 -10.37 -0.54 -1.51
N ILE A 276 -9.86 -0.38 -2.72
CA ILE A 276 -8.89 0.63 -3.08
C ILE A 276 -9.49 1.47 -4.20
N THR A 277 -9.50 2.79 -4.02
CA THR A 277 -10.03 3.71 -5.03
C THR A 277 -8.94 4.67 -5.47
N PHE A 278 -8.52 4.58 -6.73
CA PHE A 278 -7.62 5.56 -7.36
C PHE A 278 -8.43 6.66 -8.03
N ARG A 279 -8.46 7.87 -7.46
CA ARG A 279 -9.24 9.01 -7.99
C ARG A 279 -8.43 9.87 -8.94
N LYS A 280 -7.17 10.13 -8.60
CA LYS A 280 -6.27 10.99 -9.38
C LYS A 280 -4.85 10.44 -9.41
N PRO A 281 -4.11 10.57 -10.53
CA PRO A 281 -2.71 10.19 -10.58
C PRO A 281 -1.88 11.07 -9.63
N VAL A 282 -0.75 10.52 -9.17
CA VAL A 282 0.22 11.23 -8.32
C VAL A 282 1.44 11.60 -9.17
N PRO A 283 1.71 12.89 -9.42
CA PRO A 283 2.89 13.31 -10.17
C PRO A 283 4.19 13.04 -9.40
N ILE A 284 5.27 12.76 -10.13
CA ILE A 284 6.63 12.69 -9.55
C ILE A 284 7.05 14.09 -9.07
N GLY A 285 7.80 14.14 -7.97
CA GLY A 285 8.21 15.38 -7.32
C GLY A 285 7.15 16.01 -6.41
N SER A 286 5.93 15.45 -6.37
CA SER A 286 4.90 15.89 -5.42
C SER A 286 5.15 15.32 -4.01
N LYS A 287 4.57 15.98 -3.00
CA LYS A 287 4.56 15.48 -1.62
C LYS A 287 3.31 14.63 -1.42
N LEU A 288 3.49 13.35 -1.16
CA LEU A 288 2.43 12.40 -0.81
C LEU A 288 2.25 12.40 0.71
N LYS A 289 1.06 12.77 1.18
CA LYS A 289 0.65 12.71 2.58
C LYS A 289 -0.36 11.57 2.75
N LEU A 290 0.01 10.56 3.53
CA LEU A 290 -0.87 9.45 3.90
C LEU A 290 -1.34 9.67 5.33
N ILE A 291 -2.66 9.58 5.53
CA ILE A 291 -3.29 9.71 6.85
C ILE A 291 -4.06 8.41 7.08
N GLY A 292 -3.72 7.71 8.16
CA GLY A 292 -4.39 6.49 8.57
C GLY A 292 -5.20 6.69 9.84
N LYS A 293 -6.41 6.12 9.90
CA LYS A 293 -7.34 6.22 11.03
C LYS A 293 -8.17 4.94 11.15
N ILE A 294 -8.53 4.54 12.37
CA ILE A 294 -9.41 3.40 12.59
C ILE A 294 -10.87 3.87 12.47
N CYS A 295 -11.61 3.32 11.52
CA CYS A 295 -13.00 3.70 11.30
C CYS A 295 -13.96 2.95 12.24
N TYR A 296 -13.69 1.67 12.46
CA TYR A 296 -14.60 0.79 13.18
C TYR A 296 -13.85 -0.39 13.80
N THR A 297 -14.32 -0.81 14.97
CA THR A 297 -13.77 -1.94 15.72
C THR A 297 -14.89 -2.86 16.20
N SER A 298 -14.69 -4.17 16.11
CA SER A 298 -15.62 -5.15 16.69
C SER A 298 -14.87 -6.38 17.19
N GLY A 299 -14.87 -6.59 18.52
CA GLY A 299 -14.12 -7.65 19.18
C GLY A 299 -12.62 -7.54 18.90
N ARG A 300 -12.12 -8.37 17.97
CA ARG A 300 -10.71 -8.43 17.55
C ARG A 300 -10.45 -7.82 16.18
N VAL A 301 -11.50 -7.41 15.47
CA VAL A 301 -11.43 -6.92 14.09
C VAL A 301 -11.37 -5.40 14.08
N MET A 302 -10.48 -4.84 13.27
CA MET A 302 -10.31 -3.40 13.05
C MET A 302 -10.43 -3.09 11.56
N ILE A 303 -11.21 -2.07 11.24
CA ILE A 303 -11.29 -1.49 9.90
C ILE A 303 -10.47 -0.20 9.91
N VAL A 304 -9.41 -0.16 9.11
CA VAL A 304 -8.49 0.98 9.01
C VAL A 304 -8.67 1.65 7.65
N GLU A 305 -8.91 2.95 7.64
CA GLU A 305 -8.88 3.77 6.42
C GLU A 305 -7.53 4.46 6.30
N ILE A 306 -6.97 4.44 5.10
CA ILE A 306 -5.86 5.29 4.70
C ILE A 306 -6.32 6.23 3.59
N ILE A 307 -6.09 7.52 3.78
CA ILE A 307 -6.33 8.56 2.77
C ILE A 307 -4.98 9.07 2.25
N ALA A 308 -4.79 8.97 0.94
CA ALA A 308 -3.66 9.57 0.24
C ALA A 308 -4.03 10.96 -0.29
N LYS A 309 -3.37 11.99 0.23
CA LYS A 309 -3.42 13.36 -0.24
C LYS A 309 -2.13 13.69 -0.99
N VAL A 310 -2.25 14.41 -2.09
CA VAL A 310 -1.11 14.89 -2.88
C VAL A 310 -1.07 16.40 -2.72
N ASP A 311 0.02 16.87 -2.14
CA ASP A 311 0.36 18.27 -2.03
C ASP A 311 1.29 18.62 -3.19
N GLU A 312 0.81 19.44 -4.12
CA GLU A 312 1.65 20.00 -5.17
C GLU A 312 2.42 21.20 -4.59
N ILE A 313 3.75 21.09 -4.56
CA ILE A 313 4.64 22.04 -3.86
C ILE A 313 4.50 23.45 -4.43
N GLU A 314 4.45 23.56 -5.75
CA GLU A 314 4.39 24.85 -6.46
C GLU A 314 3.03 25.54 -6.32
N SER A 315 1.93 24.77 -6.45
CA SER A 315 0.58 25.33 -6.47
C SER A 315 -0.07 25.44 -5.08
N LYS A 316 0.54 24.82 -4.05
CA LYS A 316 0.00 24.66 -2.69
C LYS A 316 -1.40 24.03 -2.64
N LYS A 317 -1.81 23.31 -3.69
CA LYS A 317 -3.08 22.58 -3.72
C LYS A 317 -2.88 21.19 -3.13
N SER A 318 -3.73 20.83 -2.16
CA SER A 318 -3.86 19.48 -1.63
C SER A 318 -5.06 18.78 -2.30
N LEU A 319 -4.84 17.62 -2.91
CA LEU A 319 -5.90 16.83 -3.54
C LEU A 319 -5.93 15.41 -3.00
N THR A 320 -7.12 14.91 -2.65
CA THR A 320 -7.29 13.49 -2.32
C THR A 320 -7.13 12.64 -3.58
N SER A 321 -6.05 11.86 -3.62
CA SER A 321 -5.71 11.00 -4.73
C SER A 321 -6.33 9.61 -4.56
N ASN A 322 -6.14 8.97 -3.40
CA ASN A 322 -6.58 7.58 -3.19
C ASN A 322 -7.16 7.36 -1.80
N SER A 323 -7.98 6.33 -1.67
CA SER A 323 -8.42 5.80 -0.37
C SER A 323 -8.27 4.28 -0.33
N PHE A 324 -7.85 3.78 0.81
CA PHE A 324 -7.59 2.35 1.06
C PHE A 324 -8.31 1.94 2.34
N TYR A 325 -8.97 0.79 2.33
CA TYR A 325 -9.58 0.21 3.53
C TYR A 325 -9.00 -1.17 3.78
N HIS A 326 -8.43 -1.34 4.98
CA HIS A 326 -7.78 -2.56 5.40
C HIS A 326 -8.52 -3.18 6.58
N VAL A 327 -8.59 -4.51 6.59
CA VAL A 327 -9.15 -5.29 7.70
C VAL A 327 -8.02 -6.00 8.39
N PHE A 328 -7.85 -5.69 9.68
CA PHE A 328 -6.87 -6.32 10.55
C PHE A 328 -7.57 -7.09 11.66
N VAL A 329 -6.94 -8.19 12.07
CA VAL A 329 -7.38 -9.00 13.20
C VAL A 329 -6.26 -9.02 14.23
N ALA A 330 -6.57 -8.56 15.43
CA ALA A 330 -5.68 -8.65 16.58
C ALA A 330 -5.79 -10.03 17.27
N PRO A 331 -4.77 -10.45 18.04
CA PRO A 331 -4.85 -11.67 18.85
C PRO A 331 -5.94 -11.60 19.92
N ASN A 332 -6.05 -10.44 20.58
CA ASN A 332 -6.99 -10.17 21.68
C ASN A 332 -8.03 -9.12 21.29
N ASN A 333 -9.05 -8.93 22.13
CA ASN A 333 -10.03 -7.86 21.94
C ASN A 333 -9.35 -6.50 22.00
N VAL A 334 -9.76 -5.61 21.11
CA VAL A 334 -9.24 -4.24 21.01
C VAL A 334 -10.20 -3.26 21.63
N ASP A 335 -9.68 -2.12 22.07
CA ASP A 335 -10.51 -1.02 22.58
C ASP A 335 -11.46 -0.53 21.49
N ALA A 336 -12.70 -0.25 21.89
CA ALA A 336 -13.74 0.22 20.97
C ALA A 336 -13.46 1.65 20.52
N VAL A 337 -13.44 1.89 19.21
CA VAL A 337 -13.26 3.24 18.67
C VAL A 337 -14.61 3.96 18.61
N LEU A 338 -14.66 5.15 19.21
CA LEU A 338 -15.87 5.98 19.25
C LEU A 338 -15.67 7.28 18.45
N PRO A 339 -16.68 7.69 17.66
CA PRO A 339 -16.63 8.96 16.93
C PRO A 339 -16.79 10.15 17.89
N GLN A 340 -16.03 11.22 17.67
CA GLN A 340 -16.18 12.46 18.45
C GLN A 340 -17.17 13.42 17.82
N ASN A 341 -17.17 13.51 16.49
CA ASN A 341 -17.92 14.50 15.74
C ASN A 341 -18.82 13.83 14.68
N TYR A 342 -19.67 14.61 14.01
CA TYR A 342 -20.58 14.04 13.01
C TYR A 342 -19.84 13.42 11.82
N HIS A 343 -18.69 13.97 11.43
CA HIS A 343 -17.87 13.42 10.35
C HIS A 343 -17.33 12.04 10.72
N ASP A 344 -16.81 11.88 11.93
CA ASP A 344 -16.38 10.58 12.47
C ASP A 344 -17.55 9.61 12.57
N SER A 345 -18.75 10.07 12.93
CA SER A 345 -19.94 9.22 12.97
C SER A 345 -20.29 8.68 11.59
N MET A 346 -20.10 9.46 10.53
CA MET A 346 -20.26 8.97 9.16
C MET A 346 -19.17 7.96 8.80
N LEU A 347 -17.92 8.22 9.20
CA LEU A 347 -16.82 7.29 8.98
C LEU A 347 -17.02 5.97 9.75
N TYR A 348 -17.59 6.04 10.96
CA TYR A 348 -17.94 4.90 11.78
C TYR A 348 -19.01 4.02 11.11
N ILE A 349 -20.03 4.63 10.51
CA ILE A 349 -21.04 3.88 9.75
C ILE A 349 -20.43 3.26 8.50
N ASP A 350 -19.60 3.98 7.74
CA ASP A 350 -18.93 3.42 6.56
C ASP A 350 -18.02 2.24 6.95
N GLY A 351 -17.28 2.38 8.05
CA GLY A 351 -16.50 1.31 8.66
C GLY A 351 -17.34 0.10 9.06
N ARG A 352 -18.51 0.31 9.68
CA ARG A 352 -19.45 -0.76 10.04
C ARG A 352 -20.00 -1.48 8.81
N ARG A 353 -20.39 -0.76 7.75
CA ARG A 353 -20.86 -1.37 6.49
C ARG A 353 -19.78 -2.27 5.90
N ARG A 354 -18.53 -1.80 5.87
CA ARG A 354 -17.37 -2.58 5.41
C ARG A 354 -17.07 -3.79 6.27
N TYR A 355 -17.26 -3.68 7.57
CA TYR A 355 -17.15 -4.82 8.48
C TYR A 355 -18.22 -5.87 8.17
N LEU A 356 -19.49 -5.47 8.00
CA LEU A 356 -20.57 -6.38 7.65
C LEU A 356 -20.33 -7.05 6.29
N ASP A 357 -19.87 -6.29 5.29
CA ASP A 357 -19.47 -6.83 4.00
C ASP A 357 -18.37 -7.88 4.17
N PHE A 358 -17.34 -7.59 4.96
CA PHE A 358 -16.25 -8.52 5.25
C PHE A 358 -16.74 -9.82 5.92
N ILE A 359 -17.62 -9.73 6.92
CA ILE A 359 -18.23 -10.91 7.56
C ILE A 359 -19.05 -11.72 6.57
N ALA A 360 -19.85 -11.07 5.72
CA ALA A 360 -20.62 -11.77 4.68
C ALA A 360 -19.70 -12.50 3.68
N HIS A 361 -18.53 -11.96 3.35
CA HIS A 361 -17.55 -12.64 2.49
C HIS A 361 -16.89 -13.85 3.18
N LEU A 362 -16.63 -13.76 4.50
CA LEU A 362 -16.14 -14.88 5.31
C LEU A 362 -17.16 -16.03 5.34
N GLU A 363 -18.43 -15.73 5.63
CA GLU A 363 -19.51 -16.73 5.74
C GLU A 363 -19.76 -17.45 4.40
N ASN A 364 -19.62 -16.74 3.28
CA ASN A 364 -19.77 -17.30 1.94
C ASN A 364 -18.51 -18.04 1.43
N GLY A 365 -17.43 -18.11 2.21
CA GLY A 365 -16.17 -18.78 1.82
C GLY A 365 -15.48 -18.12 0.62
N GLN A 366 -15.62 -16.80 0.44
CA GLN A 366 -15.14 -16.09 -0.76
C GLN A 366 -13.79 -15.38 -0.59
N LEU A 367 -13.16 -15.49 0.58
CA LEU A 367 -11.87 -14.87 0.92
C LEU A 367 -10.67 -15.73 0.51
#